data_AF-A0A7S1J0Y9-F1
#
_entry.id   AF-A0A7S1J0Y9-F1
#
_cell.length_a   1.000
_cell.length_b   1.000
_cell.length_c   1.000
_cell.angle_alpha   90.00
_cell.angle_beta   90.00
_cell.angle_gamma   90.00
#
_symmetry.space_group_name_H-M   'P 1'
#
loop_
_entity.id
_entity.type
_entity.pdbx_description
1 polymer ?
#
loop_
_entity_poly.entity_id
_entity_poly.type
_entity_poly.pdbx_seq_one_letter_code
_entity_poly.pdbx_strand_id
1 'polypeptide(L)'
;KALNYRLQATLDLDPVAKQLQEDDLRGVVTAVVESYDRGEFPDPGGPQFGRLYAQWVMAQGQALGRNGPSLEAPIRLALTGSTSGPDVVLQLQVLDRAAAAGIACVPLAERISVLRSRTA
;
A
#
# COMPACT_ATOMS: atom_id res chain seq x y z
N LYS A 1 12.49 -0.72 -4.34
CA LYS A 1 12.80 0.68 -4.72
C LYS A 1 11.49 1.31 -5.19
N ALA A 2 11.18 2.54 -4.75
CA ALA A 2 9.85 3.17 -4.80
C ALA A 2 9.09 3.08 -6.13
N LEU A 3 9.79 3.08 -7.27
CA LEU A 3 9.20 3.06 -8.62
C LEU A 3 8.86 1.65 -9.12
N ASN A 4 9.50 0.62 -8.56
CA ASN A 4 9.22 -0.77 -8.88
C ASN A 4 8.17 -1.31 -7.92
N TYR A 5 7.45 -2.35 -8.35
CA TYR A 5 6.51 -3.07 -7.50
C TYR A 5 6.81 -4.56 -7.54
N ARG A 6 7.52 -5.06 -6.52
CA ARG A 6 8.01 -6.45 -6.46
C ARG A 6 7.23 -7.32 -5.49
N LEU A 7 5.91 -7.09 -5.37
CA LEU A 7 5.07 -7.75 -4.39
C LEU A 7 5.23 -9.27 -4.37
N GLN A 8 5.10 -9.94 -5.53
CA GLN A 8 5.19 -11.40 -5.60
C GLN A 8 6.55 -11.92 -5.10
N ALA A 9 7.64 -11.35 -5.60
CA ALA A 9 8.98 -11.73 -5.16
C ALA A 9 9.18 -11.49 -3.65
N THR A 10 8.61 -10.43 -3.09
CA THR A 10 8.67 -10.17 -1.65
C THR A 10 7.86 -11.18 -0.86
N LEU A 11 6.65 -11.54 -1.29
CA LEU A 11 5.85 -12.60 -0.63
C LEU A 11 6.59 -13.95 -0.62
N ASP A 12 7.29 -14.28 -1.71
CA ASP A 12 7.97 -15.58 -1.83
C ASP A 12 9.27 -15.66 -1.02
N LEU A 13 10.00 -14.54 -0.91
CA LEU A 13 11.38 -14.53 -0.41
C LEU A 13 11.56 -13.90 0.97
N ASP A 14 10.68 -12.98 1.38
CA ASP A 14 10.84 -12.20 2.61
C ASP A 14 10.13 -12.89 3.80
N PRO A 15 10.85 -13.27 4.87
CA PRO A 15 10.25 -13.90 6.05
C PRO A 15 9.17 -13.05 6.72
N VAL A 16 9.33 -11.72 6.73
CA VAL A 16 8.33 -10.80 7.30
C VAL A 16 7.06 -10.82 6.45
N ALA A 17 7.20 -10.87 5.12
CA ALA A 17 6.04 -10.97 4.24
C ALA A 17 5.28 -12.28 4.43
N LYS A 18 5.99 -13.39 4.66
CA LYS A 18 5.38 -14.68 4.99
C LYS A 18 4.60 -14.65 6.30
N GLN A 19 5.19 -14.06 7.35
CA GLN A 19 4.49 -13.88 8.62
C GLN A 19 3.22 -13.03 8.42
N LEU A 20 3.29 -11.95 7.65
CA LEU A 20 2.11 -11.13 7.35
C LEU A 20 1.03 -11.93 6.60
N GLN A 21 1.41 -12.84 5.69
CA GLN A 21 0.43 -13.72 5.02
C GLN A 21 -0.32 -14.62 6.00
N GLU A 22 0.34 -15.10 7.06
CA GLU A 22 -0.27 -15.85 8.15
C GLU A 22 -1.14 -14.94 9.03
N ASP A 23 -0.70 -13.71 9.27
CA ASP A 23 -1.38 -12.69 10.09
C ASP A 23 -2.44 -11.90 9.30
N ASP A 24 -3.23 -12.56 8.45
CA ASP A 24 -4.32 -11.95 7.68
C ASP A 24 -3.89 -10.74 6.80
N LEU A 25 -2.83 -10.91 5.99
CA LEU A 25 -2.52 -9.92 4.94
C LEU A 25 -3.69 -9.75 3.96
N ARG A 26 -4.45 -10.82 3.72
CA ARG A 26 -5.57 -10.81 2.76
C ARG A 26 -6.64 -9.80 3.16
N GLY A 27 -7.11 -9.81 4.41
CA GLY A 27 -8.10 -8.85 4.90
C GLY A 27 -7.66 -7.40 4.74
N VAL A 28 -6.38 -7.12 5.03
CA VAL A 28 -5.80 -5.78 4.81
C VAL A 28 -5.78 -5.41 3.33
N VAL A 29 -5.33 -6.31 2.44
CA VAL A 29 -5.31 -6.05 1.00
C VAL A 29 -6.71 -5.78 0.46
N THR A 30 -7.71 -6.57 0.88
CA THR A 30 -9.11 -6.35 0.49
C THR A 30 -9.59 -4.97 0.93
N ALA A 31 -9.38 -4.58 2.18
CA ALA A 31 -9.78 -3.26 2.67
C ALA A 31 -9.10 -2.10 1.90
N VAL A 32 -7.82 -2.24 1.56
CA VAL A 32 -7.09 -1.25 0.75
C VAL A 32 -7.69 -1.11 -0.64
N VAL A 33 -7.96 -2.24 -1.32
CA VAL A 33 -8.57 -2.24 -2.67
C VAL A 33 -9.96 -1.63 -2.64
N GLU A 34 -10.80 -2.05 -1.69
CA GLU A 34 -12.16 -1.53 -1.58
C GLU A 34 -12.19 -0.03 -1.25
N SER A 35 -11.31 0.44 -0.35
CA SER A 35 -11.20 1.87 -0.02
C SER A 35 -10.71 2.69 -1.22
N TYR A 36 -9.79 2.14 -2.03
CA TYR A 36 -9.40 2.76 -3.30
C TYR A 36 -10.55 2.81 -4.29
N ASP A 37 -11.31 1.72 -4.44
CA ASP A 37 -12.44 1.63 -5.37
C ASP A 37 -13.61 2.55 -4.99
N ARG A 38 -13.76 2.86 -3.69
CA ARG A 38 -14.70 3.88 -3.19
C ARG A 38 -14.19 5.32 -3.32
N GLY A 39 -12.96 5.53 -3.78
CA GLY A 39 -12.34 6.86 -3.89
C GLY A 39 -11.97 7.48 -2.54
N GLU A 40 -11.80 6.67 -1.49
CA GLU A 40 -11.45 7.14 -0.14
C GLU A 40 -9.93 7.22 0.08
N PHE A 41 -9.14 6.61 -0.81
CA PHE A 41 -7.69 6.69 -0.73
C PHE A 41 -7.22 8.14 -0.97
N PRO A 42 -6.41 8.73 -0.08
CA PRO A 42 -5.96 10.11 -0.23
C PRO A 42 -5.10 10.33 -1.49
N ASP A 43 -5.29 11.45 -2.16
CA ASP A 43 -4.50 11.84 -3.34
C ASP A 43 -3.00 12.02 -2.99
N PRO A 44 -2.09 11.19 -3.52
CA PRO A 44 -0.65 11.32 -3.29
C PRO A 44 -0.04 12.64 -3.78
N GLY A 45 -0.60 13.24 -4.83
CA GLY A 45 -0.16 14.52 -5.37
C GLY A 45 -0.69 15.72 -4.58
N GLY A 46 -1.68 15.49 -3.71
CA GLY A 46 -2.42 16.53 -3.01
C GLY A 46 -1.67 17.19 -1.85
N PRO A 47 -2.04 18.43 -1.49
CA PRO A 47 -1.54 19.05 -0.27
C PRO A 47 -2.01 18.24 0.94
N GLN A 48 -1.19 18.18 1.99
CA GLN A 48 -1.48 17.45 3.23
C GLN A 48 -1.59 15.91 3.09
N PHE A 49 -1.16 15.32 1.97
CA PHE A 49 -1.22 13.87 1.75
C PHE A 49 -0.74 13.04 2.96
N GLY A 50 0.38 13.37 3.57
CA GLY A 50 0.87 12.63 4.75
C GLY A 50 -0.09 12.61 5.94
N ARG A 51 -0.80 13.72 6.20
CA ARG A 51 -1.82 13.80 7.26
C ARG A 51 -3.04 12.96 6.90
N LEU A 52 -3.54 13.10 5.67
CA LEU A 52 -4.72 12.38 5.20
C LEU A 52 -4.45 10.87 5.10
N TYR A 53 -3.24 10.48 4.68
CA TYR A 53 -2.79 9.10 4.68
C TYR A 53 -2.78 8.50 6.08
N ALA A 54 -2.23 9.21 7.08
CA ALA A 54 -2.26 8.74 8.46
C ALA A 54 -3.69 8.55 8.99
N GLN A 55 -4.59 9.50 8.70
CA GLN A 55 -6.01 9.40 9.05
C GLN A 55 -6.68 8.21 8.34
N TRP A 56 -6.37 8.00 7.06
CA TRP A 56 -6.86 6.87 6.29
C TRP A 56 -6.38 5.54 6.87
N VAL A 57 -5.09 5.38 7.22
CA VAL A 57 -4.56 4.18 7.88
C VAL A 57 -5.29 3.90 9.20
N MET A 58 -5.54 4.94 10.01
CA MET A 58 -6.31 4.78 11.25
C MET A 58 -7.74 4.30 10.99
N ALA A 59 -8.41 4.85 9.98
CA ALA A 59 -9.77 4.43 9.60
C ALA A 59 -9.81 2.97 9.11
N GLN A 60 -8.83 2.53 8.32
CA GLN A 60 -8.71 1.13 7.93
C GLN A 60 -8.54 0.20 9.15
N GLY A 61 -7.78 0.63 10.17
CA GLY A 61 -7.63 -0.11 11.42
C GLY A 61 -8.92 -0.27 12.18
N GLN A 62 -9.68 0.81 12.31
CA GLN A 62 -10.99 0.76 12.95
C GLN A 62 -11.94 -0.18 12.21
N ALA A 63 -11.98 -0.11 10.88
CA ALA A 63 -12.84 -0.97 10.06
C ALA A 63 -12.48 -2.46 10.16
N LEU A 64 -11.18 -2.78 10.28
CA LEU A 64 -10.68 -4.15 10.40
C LEU A 64 -10.65 -4.68 11.85
N GLY A 65 -10.96 -3.84 12.84
CA GLY A 65 -10.77 -4.19 14.26
C GLY A 65 -9.30 -4.39 14.65
N ARG A 66 -8.36 -3.72 13.96
CA ARG A 66 -6.91 -3.85 14.14
C ARG A 66 -6.30 -2.55 14.66
N ASN A 67 -5.31 -2.66 15.55
CA ASN A 67 -4.59 -1.50 16.09
C ASN A 67 -3.53 -0.99 15.09
N GLY A 68 -3.32 0.33 15.01
CA GLY A 68 -2.44 1.00 14.02
C GLY A 68 -1.08 0.34 13.75
N PRO A 69 -0.26 0.00 14.77
CA PRO A 69 1.05 -0.63 14.56
C PRO A 69 1.01 -1.96 13.81
N SER A 70 -0.10 -2.71 13.91
CA SER A 70 -0.29 -3.97 13.17
C SER A 70 -0.65 -3.78 11.70
N LEU A 71 -0.99 -2.55 11.28
CA LEU A 71 -1.37 -2.24 9.91
C LEU A 71 -0.25 -1.61 9.08
N GLU A 72 0.72 -0.95 9.71
CA GLU A 72 1.76 -0.25 8.96
C GLU A 72 2.54 -1.18 8.04
N ALA A 73 2.95 -2.35 8.54
CA ALA A 73 3.68 -3.35 7.76
C ALA A 73 2.87 -3.96 6.61
N PRO A 74 1.64 -4.49 6.81
CA PRO A 74 0.86 -5.05 5.71
C PRO A 74 0.42 -3.99 4.70
N ILE A 75 0.06 -2.76 5.12
CA ILE A 75 -0.26 -1.66 4.19
C ILE A 75 0.98 -1.24 3.40
N ARG A 76 2.15 -1.12 4.05
CA ARG A 76 3.42 -0.85 3.35
C ARG A 76 3.69 -1.90 2.29
N LEU A 77 3.58 -3.18 2.65
CA LEU A 77 3.80 -4.28 1.72
C LEU A 77 2.82 -4.20 0.54
N ALA A 78 1.54 -3.95 0.81
CA ALA A 78 0.52 -3.81 -0.24
C ALA A 78 0.84 -2.64 -1.20
N LEU A 79 1.16 -1.45 -0.68
CA LEU A 79 1.32 -0.24 -1.50
C LEU A 79 2.69 -0.12 -2.18
N THR A 80 3.74 -0.70 -1.57
CA THR A 80 5.13 -0.55 -2.05
C THR A 80 5.75 -1.83 -2.58
N GLY A 81 5.14 -2.99 -2.30
CA GLY A 81 5.68 -4.30 -2.65
C GLY A 81 6.97 -4.62 -1.88
N SER A 82 7.14 -4.07 -0.68
CA SER A 82 8.31 -4.24 0.19
C SER A 82 7.89 -4.18 1.65
N THR A 83 8.48 -4.98 2.52
CA THR A 83 8.23 -4.96 3.99
C THR A 83 9.04 -3.85 4.69
N SER A 84 10.06 -3.32 4.03
CA SER A 84 11.00 -2.34 4.55
C SER A 84 11.32 -1.25 3.54
N GLY A 85 12.04 -0.21 3.98
CA GLY A 85 12.53 0.87 3.13
C GLY A 85 12.13 2.26 3.60
N PRO A 86 12.22 3.27 2.71
CA PRO A 86 11.90 4.65 3.05
C PRO A 86 10.46 4.84 3.52
N ASP A 87 10.16 6.04 4.00
CA ASP A 87 8.80 6.44 4.37
C ASP A 87 7.78 6.19 3.24
N VAL A 88 6.62 5.62 3.58
CA VAL A 88 5.60 5.22 2.58
C VAL A 88 4.97 6.43 1.91
N VAL A 89 4.70 7.49 2.67
CA VAL A 89 4.09 8.72 2.16
C VAL A 89 5.02 9.32 1.09
N LEU A 90 6.31 9.47 1.41
CA LEU A 90 7.30 9.99 0.45
C LEU A 90 7.44 9.10 -0.78
N GLN A 91 7.41 7.76 -0.62
CA GLN A 91 7.47 6.85 -1.76
C GLN A 91 6.27 7.00 -2.70
N LEU A 92 5.07 7.16 -2.16
CA LEU A 92 3.86 7.36 -2.97
C LEU A 92 3.85 8.73 -3.66
N GLN A 93 4.33 9.78 -3.00
CA GLN A 93 4.53 11.09 -3.63
C GLN A 93 5.55 11.07 -4.77
N VAL A 94 6.66 10.35 -4.58
CA VAL A 94 7.67 10.16 -5.63
C VAL A 94 7.11 9.35 -6.79
N LEU A 95 6.32 8.31 -6.49
CA LEU A 95 5.67 7.49 -7.51
C LEU A 95 4.71 8.32 -8.37
N ASP A 96 3.85 9.12 -7.74
CA ASP A 96 2.87 9.98 -8.41
C ASP A 96 3.56 10.97 -9.36
N ARG A 97 4.59 11.67 -8.87
CA ARG A 97 5.40 12.59 -9.69
C ARG A 97 6.13 11.88 -10.83
N ALA A 98 6.67 10.69 -10.58
CA ALA A 98 7.36 9.91 -11.61
C ALA A 98 6.39 9.49 -12.73
N ALA A 99 5.20 9.03 -12.37
CA ALA A 99 4.16 8.68 -13.33
C ALA A 99 3.71 9.90 -14.15
N ALA A 100 3.47 11.05 -13.50
CA ALA A 100 3.11 12.30 -14.18
C ALA A 100 4.21 12.81 -15.12
N ALA A 101 5.48 12.57 -14.78
CA ALA A 101 6.63 12.92 -15.61
C ALA A 101 6.98 11.90 -16.70
N GLY A 102 6.20 10.81 -16.85
CA GLY A 102 6.46 9.75 -17.83
C GLY A 102 7.70 8.90 -17.52
N ILE A 103 8.19 8.93 -16.28
CA ILE A 103 9.29 8.07 -15.84
C ILE A 103 8.77 6.65 -15.67
N ALA A 104 9.53 5.67 -16.18
CA ALA A 104 9.21 4.26 -16.05
C ALA A 104 9.01 3.86 -14.58
N CYS A 105 7.78 3.52 -14.22
CA CYS A 105 7.36 3.09 -12.90
C CYS A 105 6.10 2.24 -13.01
N VAL A 106 5.71 1.57 -11.92
CA VAL A 106 4.41 0.91 -11.78
C VAL A 106 3.48 1.83 -10.99
N PRO A 107 2.56 2.59 -11.63
CA PRO A 107 1.72 3.58 -10.96
C PRO A 107 0.81 2.98 -9.90
N LEU A 108 0.32 3.79 -8.96
CA LEU A 108 -0.51 3.30 -7.86
C LEU A 108 -1.74 2.52 -8.36
N ALA A 109 -2.44 3.02 -9.39
CA ALA A 109 -3.60 2.34 -9.98
C ALA A 109 -3.28 0.94 -10.52
N GLU A 110 -2.10 0.75 -11.10
CA GLU A 110 -1.64 -0.56 -11.58
C GLU A 110 -1.32 -1.49 -10.41
N ARG A 111 -0.70 -0.96 -9.34
CA ARG A 111 -0.47 -1.72 -8.09
C ARG A 111 -1.79 -2.19 -7.47
N ILE A 112 -2.80 -1.33 -7.40
CA ILE A 112 -4.13 -1.70 -6.92
C ILE A 112 -4.75 -2.79 -7.81
N SER A 113 -4.54 -2.72 -9.13
CA SER A 113 -5.00 -3.77 -10.04
C SER A 113 -4.34 -5.13 -9.78
N VAL A 114 -3.04 -5.14 -9.45
CA VAL A 114 -2.33 -6.35 -9.01
C VAL A 114 -2.85 -6.85 -7.66
N LEU A 115 -3.21 -5.95 -6.74
CA LEU A 115 -3.79 -6.33 -5.45
C LEU A 115 -5.20 -6.93 -5.60
N ARG A 116 -6.00 -6.42 -6.53
CA ARG A 116 -7.36 -6.91 -6.79
C ARG A 116 -7.40 -8.37 -7.22
N SER A 117 -6.36 -8.89 -7.89
CA SER A 117 -6.29 -10.33 -8.21
C SER A 117 -6.00 -11.22 -6.98
N ARG A 118 -5.76 -10.61 -5.81
CA ARG A 118 -5.43 -11.30 -4.55
C ARG A 118 -6.52 -11.17 -3.49
N THR A 119 -7.62 -10.49 -3.80
CA THR A 119 -8.77 -10.33 -2.90
C THR A 119 -9.81 -11.44 -3.06
N ALA A 120 -9.64 -12.34 -4.05
CA ALA A 120 -10.51 -13.48 -4.32
C ALA A 120 -10.20 -14.72 -3.45
#